data_AF-A0AAV0GWW2-F1
#
_entry.id   AF-A0AAV0GWW2-F1
#
_cell.length_a   1.000
_cell.length_b   1.000
_cell.length_c   1.000
_cell.angle_alpha   90.00
_cell.angle_beta   90.00
_cell.angle_gamma   90.00
#
_symmetry.space_group_name_H-M   'P 1'
#
loop_
_entity.id
_entity.type
_entity.pdbx_description
1 polymer ?
#
loop_
_entity_poly.entity_id
_entity_poly.type
_entity_poly.pdbx_seq_one_letter_code
_entity_poly.pdbx_strand_id
1 'polypeptide(L)'
;MDYMDFVQVIRHYILGSNLTLGEYFGSRASDYGLVKLDSRGRVIQFAEKPKGADLKAMQEAKQSPYIASMGVYVFKTDVLLKLLRWRFPTANDFGSEIIPAAVMEHVVNAYMFRDYWEDIGTIKSFYEANLALTEETPMFEFYDPQKPIYTSPTFLPPTKIDQSRIVDAIISHGCFLRECSVKHSVVGERSRLDSGVELVDTVMLGADYYQTEAEIASLLADGKVPIGVGRNTKIRNCMIDKNAKIGKDVVIMNTDGVEEADRPEMGFYIRSGITIVAEKATIEDGTVI
;
A
#
# COMPACT_ATOMS: atom_id res chain seq x y z
N MET A 1 6.70 4.05 -11.52
CA MET A 1 7.24 5.08 -10.59
C MET A 1 8.68 5.50 -10.95
N ASP A 2 8.90 6.20 -12.07
CA ASP A 2 10.20 6.84 -12.36
C ASP A 2 10.14 8.37 -12.30
N TYR A 3 10.84 8.96 -11.32
CA TYR A 3 10.96 10.40 -11.14
C TYR A 3 12.23 11.00 -11.76
N MET A 4 13.07 10.22 -12.45
CA MET A 4 14.31 10.75 -13.03
C MET A 4 14.03 11.80 -14.11
N ASP A 5 13.01 11.60 -14.94
CA ASP A 5 12.60 12.61 -15.92
C ASP A 5 12.14 13.89 -15.23
N PHE A 6 11.39 13.78 -14.13
CA PHE A 6 11.00 14.92 -13.31
C PHE A 6 12.24 15.68 -12.78
N VAL A 7 13.22 14.97 -12.22
CA VAL A 7 14.48 15.56 -11.74
C VAL A 7 15.29 16.20 -12.88
N GLN A 8 15.33 15.57 -14.05
CA GLN A 8 16.03 16.11 -15.22
C GLN A 8 15.36 17.39 -15.74
N VAL A 9 14.03 17.41 -15.82
CA VAL A 9 13.27 18.61 -16.20
C VAL A 9 13.53 19.76 -15.25
N ILE A 10 13.58 19.50 -13.93
CA ILE A 10 13.96 20.51 -12.93
C ILE A 10 15.36 21.05 -13.21
N ARG A 11 16.35 20.16 -13.39
CA ARG A 11 17.75 20.55 -13.59
C ARG A 11 17.98 21.37 -14.85
N HIS A 12 17.24 21.09 -15.93
CA HIS A 12 17.48 21.72 -17.23
C HIS A 12 16.64 22.98 -17.46
N TYR A 13 15.38 23.00 -17.00
CA TYR A 13 14.42 24.04 -17.40
C TYR A 13 14.04 25.01 -16.28
N ILE A 14 14.27 24.67 -15.01
CA ILE A 14 13.63 25.36 -13.88
C ILE A 14 14.68 25.84 -12.87
N LEU A 15 15.51 26.81 -13.29
CA LEU A 15 16.25 27.67 -12.35
C LEU A 15 15.36 28.79 -11.77
N GLY A 16 14.04 28.73 -11.98
CA GLY A 16 13.12 29.86 -11.85
C GLY A 16 11.95 29.69 -10.87
N SER A 17 11.34 28.51 -10.80
CA SER A 17 9.96 28.32 -10.34
C SER A 17 9.78 27.09 -9.44
N ASN A 18 8.68 27.06 -8.68
CA ASN A 18 8.31 25.88 -7.89
C ASN A 18 7.55 24.90 -8.79
N LEU A 19 7.65 23.60 -8.52
CA LEU A 19 7.05 22.55 -9.34
C LEU A 19 6.25 21.56 -8.49
N THR A 20 5.07 21.18 -8.96
CA THR A 20 4.27 20.08 -8.40
C THR A 20 4.14 18.95 -9.42
N LEU A 21 4.14 17.70 -8.98
CA LEU A 21 3.79 16.55 -9.82
C LEU A 21 2.27 16.37 -9.85
N GLY A 22 1.71 16.15 -11.04
CA GLY A 22 0.29 15.89 -11.23
C GLY A 22 -0.02 14.74 -12.17
N GLU A 23 -1.12 14.04 -11.92
CA GLU A 23 -1.62 12.91 -12.73
C GLU A 23 -3.12 13.04 -12.99
N TYR A 24 -3.64 12.38 -14.03
CA TYR A 24 -5.06 12.39 -14.36
C TYR A 24 -5.85 11.41 -13.49
N PHE A 25 -6.92 11.90 -12.84
CA PHE A 25 -7.78 11.08 -12.00
C PHE A 25 -9.23 11.01 -12.51
N GLY A 26 -9.80 9.82 -12.33
CA GLY A 26 -11.21 9.53 -12.56
C GLY A 26 -12.04 9.72 -11.28
N SER A 27 -12.66 8.64 -10.80
CA SER A 27 -13.64 8.65 -9.70
C SER A 27 -13.07 9.02 -8.33
N ARG A 28 -11.77 8.82 -8.08
CA ARG A 28 -11.08 9.09 -6.80
C ARG A 28 -10.55 10.52 -6.65
N ALA A 29 -10.85 11.43 -7.59
CA ALA A 29 -10.29 12.78 -7.58
C ALA A 29 -10.54 13.58 -6.29
N SER A 30 -11.64 13.33 -5.57
CA SER A 30 -11.94 14.01 -4.30
C SER A 30 -11.05 13.61 -3.13
N ASP A 31 -10.27 12.53 -3.28
CA ASP A 31 -9.37 12.03 -2.22
C ASP A 31 -8.01 12.75 -2.24
N TYR A 32 -7.78 13.59 -3.26
CA TYR A 32 -6.50 14.24 -3.54
C TYR A 32 -6.62 15.76 -3.66
N GLY A 33 -5.47 16.45 -3.60
CA GLY A 33 -5.38 17.86 -3.96
C GLY A 33 -5.45 18.05 -5.47
N LEU A 34 -6.41 18.80 -5.98
CA LEU A 34 -6.61 19.04 -7.41
C LEU A 34 -5.94 20.33 -7.86
N VAL A 35 -5.44 20.34 -9.10
CA VAL A 35 -4.82 21.50 -9.73
C VAL A 35 -5.50 21.85 -11.05
N LYS A 36 -5.51 23.14 -11.38
CA LYS A 36 -5.79 23.63 -12.74
C LYS A 36 -4.59 24.27 -13.35
N LEU A 37 -4.44 24.07 -14.66
CA LEU A 37 -3.29 24.56 -15.39
C LEU A 37 -3.70 25.61 -16.43
N ASP A 38 -2.85 26.60 -16.66
CA ASP A 38 -2.94 27.43 -17.85
C ASP A 38 -2.34 26.73 -19.08
N SER A 39 -2.44 27.35 -20.25
CA SER A 39 -1.90 26.81 -21.51
C SER A 39 -0.37 26.66 -21.54
N ARG A 40 0.34 27.18 -20.55
CA ARG A 40 1.78 27.07 -20.38
C ARG A 40 2.17 26.05 -19.30
N GLY A 41 1.20 25.33 -18.72
CA GLY A 41 1.43 24.37 -17.64
C GLY A 41 1.65 25.00 -16.26
N ARG A 42 1.30 26.28 -16.07
CA ARG A 42 1.36 26.93 -14.75
C ARG A 42 0.11 26.59 -13.96
N VAL A 43 0.29 26.28 -12.67
CA VAL A 43 -0.82 26.09 -11.74
C VAL A 43 -1.47 27.44 -11.47
N ILE A 44 -2.76 27.55 -11.81
CA ILE A 44 -3.57 28.76 -11.59
C ILE A 44 -4.56 28.60 -10.44
N GLN A 45 -4.85 27.36 -10.06
CA GLN A 45 -5.75 27.04 -8.95
C GLN A 45 -5.31 25.72 -8.33
N PHE A 46 -5.36 25.65 -6.99
CA PHE A 46 -5.18 24.43 -6.22
C PHE A 46 -6.36 24.30 -5.24
N ALA A 47 -6.89 23.10 -5.08
CA ALA A 47 -7.93 22.81 -4.10
C ALA A 47 -7.65 21.45 -3.43
N GLU A 48 -7.45 21.44 -2.11
CA GLU A 48 -7.19 20.20 -1.36
C GLU A 48 -8.50 19.43 -1.12
N LYS A 49 -8.58 18.18 -1.60
CA LYS A 49 -9.69 17.23 -1.41
C LYS A 49 -11.08 17.86 -1.61
N PRO A 50 -11.33 18.53 -2.76
CA PRO A 50 -12.55 19.27 -2.97
C PRO A 50 -13.74 18.33 -3.11
N LYS A 51 -14.92 18.79 -2.65
CA LYS A 51 -16.18 18.01 -2.68
C LYS A 51 -17.29 18.82 -3.31
N GLY A 52 -18.36 18.14 -3.76
CA GLY A 52 -19.58 18.78 -4.22
C GLY A 52 -19.36 19.77 -5.37
N ALA A 53 -19.71 21.03 -5.16
CA ALA A 53 -19.57 22.08 -6.17
C ALA A 53 -18.11 22.43 -6.46
N ASP A 54 -17.24 22.42 -5.45
CA ASP A 54 -15.81 22.73 -5.60
C ASP A 54 -15.10 21.66 -6.43
N LEU A 55 -15.48 20.39 -6.24
CA LEU A 55 -14.98 19.30 -7.07
C LEU A 55 -15.35 19.55 -8.54
N LYS A 56 -16.64 19.82 -8.83
CA LYS A 56 -17.09 20.13 -10.20
C LYS A 56 -16.38 21.34 -10.79
N ALA A 57 -16.07 22.34 -9.97
CA ALA A 57 -15.35 23.53 -10.41
C ALA A 57 -13.92 23.21 -10.85
N MET A 58 -13.29 22.16 -10.31
CA MET A 58 -11.93 21.72 -10.67
C MET A 58 -11.85 20.91 -11.97
N GLN A 59 -12.97 20.64 -12.63
CA GLN A 59 -13.01 19.82 -13.83
C GLN A 59 -12.43 20.56 -15.05
N GLU A 60 -11.44 19.97 -15.74
CA GLU A 60 -10.82 20.56 -16.93
C GLU A 60 -11.42 20.07 -18.26
N ALA A 61 -11.75 18.79 -18.37
CA ALA A 61 -12.30 18.20 -19.59
C ALA A 61 -13.31 17.08 -19.33
N LYS A 62 -14.09 16.69 -20.35
CA LYS A 62 -15.06 15.59 -20.23
C LYS A 62 -14.41 14.19 -20.17
N GLN A 63 -13.22 14.01 -20.74
CA GLN A 63 -12.58 12.69 -20.90
C GLN A 63 -11.46 12.41 -19.87
N SER A 64 -10.83 13.46 -19.31
CA SER A 64 -9.88 13.36 -18.19
C SER A 64 -10.21 14.51 -17.24
N PRO A 65 -11.12 14.30 -16.27
CA PRO A 65 -11.80 15.41 -15.62
C PRO A 65 -10.89 16.18 -14.67
N TYR A 66 -9.94 15.53 -14.00
CA TYR A 66 -9.17 16.16 -12.95
C TYR A 66 -7.68 15.87 -13.09
N ILE A 67 -6.87 16.88 -12.75
CA ILE A 67 -5.44 16.72 -12.51
C ILE A 67 -5.26 16.78 -11.01
N ALA A 68 -4.74 15.72 -10.40
CA ALA A 68 -4.44 15.71 -8.97
C ALA A 68 -2.94 15.77 -8.71
N SER A 69 -2.57 16.53 -7.68
CA SER A 69 -1.25 16.55 -7.07
C SER A 69 -0.93 15.20 -6.47
N MET A 70 0.25 14.68 -6.78
CA MET A 70 0.78 13.44 -6.19
C MET A 70 1.43 13.67 -4.83
N GLY A 71 1.39 14.91 -4.29
CA GLY A 71 2.03 15.25 -3.02
C GLY A 71 3.55 15.38 -3.08
N VAL A 72 4.13 15.46 -4.28
CA VAL A 72 5.58 15.62 -4.49
C VAL A 72 5.86 17.00 -5.07
N TYR A 73 6.69 17.76 -4.36
CA TYR A 73 6.96 19.16 -4.67
C TYR A 73 8.46 19.43 -4.75
N VAL A 74 8.83 20.38 -5.61
CA VAL A 74 10.17 20.92 -5.67
C VAL A 74 10.13 22.42 -5.53
N PHE A 75 10.87 22.90 -4.54
CA PHE A 75 10.96 24.31 -4.18
C PHE A 75 12.38 24.82 -4.35
N LYS A 76 12.49 26.10 -4.70
CA LYS A 76 13.70 26.84 -4.37
C LYS A 76 13.83 26.94 -2.86
N THR A 77 15.03 26.66 -2.34
CA THR A 77 15.29 26.68 -0.90
C THR A 77 14.90 28.00 -0.24
N ASP A 78 15.21 29.14 -0.87
CA ASP A 78 14.87 30.45 -0.30
C ASP A 78 13.36 30.71 -0.30
N VAL A 79 12.63 30.26 -1.31
CA VAL A 79 11.16 30.35 -1.38
C VAL A 79 10.52 29.48 -0.31
N LEU A 80 10.98 28.23 -0.15
CA LEU A 80 10.49 27.34 0.89
C LEU A 80 10.69 27.94 2.29
N LEU A 81 11.89 28.44 2.57
CA LEU A 81 12.18 29.12 3.84
C LEU A 81 11.30 30.33 4.05
N LYS A 82 11.01 31.11 2.99
CA LYS A 82 10.11 32.27 3.07
C LYS A 82 8.69 31.90 3.42
N LEU A 83 8.16 30.90 2.74
CA LEU A 83 6.81 30.40 2.97
C LEU A 83 6.68 29.88 4.41
N LEU A 84 7.60 29.03 4.85
CA LEU A 84 7.49 28.36 6.15
C LEU A 84 7.82 29.23 7.36
N ARG A 85 8.82 30.14 7.27
CA ARG A 85 9.27 30.90 8.45
C ARG A 85 8.59 32.24 8.64
N TRP A 86 8.24 32.91 7.54
CA TRP A 86 7.79 34.30 7.60
C TRP A 86 6.36 34.47 7.14
N ARG A 87 5.95 33.79 6.06
CA ARG A 87 4.64 34.01 5.46
C ARG A 87 3.53 33.15 6.10
N PHE A 88 3.82 31.89 6.39
CA PHE A 88 2.89 30.91 6.98
C PHE A 88 3.52 30.16 8.17
N PRO A 89 4.01 30.87 9.20
CA PRO A 89 4.72 30.26 10.33
C PRO A 89 3.85 29.34 11.20
N THR A 90 2.53 29.40 11.06
CA THR A 90 1.56 28.63 11.84
C THR A 90 0.83 27.57 11.01
N ALA A 91 1.18 27.41 9.74
CA ALA A 91 0.60 26.36 8.90
C ALA A 91 1.07 24.98 9.38
N ASN A 92 0.17 24.01 9.30
CA ASN A 92 0.37 22.64 9.75
C ASN A 92 0.34 21.65 8.58
N ASP A 93 -0.24 22.02 7.44
CA ASP A 93 -0.36 21.15 6.27
C ASP A 93 0.15 21.82 4.99
N PHE A 94 0.91 21.05 4.20
CA PHE A 94 1.45 21.56 2.94
C PHE A 94 0.36 21.71 1.87
N GLY A 95 -0.48 20.71 1.67
CA GLY A 95 -1.45 20.66 0.56
C GLY A 95 -2.58 21.68 0.70
N SER A 96 -3.14 21.83 1.90
CA SER A 96 -4.27 22.72 2.16
C SER A 96 -3.89 24.15 2.52
N GLU A 97 -2.66 24.42 2.98
CA GLU A 97 -2.26 25.76 3.42
C GLU A 97 -1.09 26.34 2.61
N ILE A 98 0.03 25.62 2.51
CA ILE A 98 1.25 26.15 1.87
C ILE A 98 1.13 26.22 0.35
N ILE A 99 0.68 25.16 -0.31
CA ILE A 99 0.59 25.11 -1.78
C ILE A 99 -0.42 26.12 -2.34
N PRO A 100 -1.66 26.22 -1.83
CA PRO A 100 -2.63 27.19 -2.35
C PRO A 100 -2.12 28.62 -2.23
N ALA A 101 -1.44 28.93 -1.13
CA ALA A 101 -0.80 30.21 -0.96
C ALA A 101 0.38 30.45 -1.90
N ALA A 102 1.25 29.45 -2.08
CA ALA A 102 2.35 29.53 -3.03
C ALA A 102 1.86 29.77 -4.47
N VAL A 103 0.73 29.18 -4.85
CA VAL A 103 0.08 29.40 -6.16
C VAL A 103 -0.40 30.85 -6.32
N MET A 104 -0.86 31.50 -5.26
CA MET A 104 -1.27 32.91 -5.30
C MET A 104 -0.09 33.89 -5.37
N GLU A 105 1.02 33.57 -4.71
CA GLU A 105 2.14 34.51 -4.51
C GLU A 105 3.36 34.25 -5.41
N HIS A 106 3.45 33.08 -6.02
CA HIS A 106 4.60 32.63 -6.80
C HIS A 106 4.20 31.94 -8.11
N VAL A 107 5.16 31.87 -9.04
CA VAL A 107 5.00 31.04 -10.24
C VAL A 107 5.21 29.58 -9.86
N VAL A 108 4.11 28.83 -9.85
CA VAL A 108 4.09 27.38 -9.67
C VAL A 108 3.81 26.72 -11.01
N ASN A 109 4.67 25.81 -11.43
CA ASN A 109 4.46 24.96 -12.60
C ASN A 109 3.99 23.58 -12.16
N ALA A 110 3.32 22.87 -13.06
CA ALA A 110 3.06 21.45 -12.89
C ALA A 110 3.91 20.62 -13.86
N TYR A 111 4.29 19.43 -13.41
CA TYR A 111 4.86 18.38 -14.23
C TYR A 111 3.85 17.22 -14.29
N MET A 112 3.47 16.84 -15.50
CA MET A 112 2.51 15.75 -15.71
C MET A 112 3.22 14.40 -15.64
N PHE A 113 2.94 13.64 -14.59
CA PHE A 113 3.37 12.25 -14.45
C PHE A 113 2.48 11.33 -15.29
N ARG A 114 3.07 10.29 -15.86
CA ARG A 114 2.40 9.38 -16.82
C ARG A 114 2.76 7.91 -16.63
N ASP A 115 3.39 7.60 -15.52
CA ASP A 115 3.83 6.25 -15.17
C ASP A 115 3.01 5.76 -13.96
N TYR A 116 3.14 4.51 -13.57
CA TYR A 116 2.38 3.96 -12.46
C TYR A 116 2.61 4.74 -11.17
N TRP A 117 1.51 5.10 -10.52
CA TRP A 117 1.43 5.64 -9.18
C TRP A 117 0.14 5.15 -8.52
N GLU A 118 0.21 4.85 -7.23
CA GLU A 118 -0.94 4.42 -6.45
C GLU A 118 -0.80 4.96 -5.03
N ASP A 119 -1.87 5.56 -4.50
CA ASP A 119 -1.93 5.94 -3.09
C ASP A 119 -2.40 4.74 -2.26
N ILE A 120 -1.44 4.14 -1.55
CA ILE A 120 -1.65 3.00 -0.67
C ILE A 120 -1.98 3.40 0.79
N GLY A 121 -2.50 4.62 1.01
CA GLY A 121 -2.84 5.14 2.34
C GLY A 121 -4.08 4.54 3.02
N THR A 122 -4.90 3.76 2.30
CA THR A 122 -6.05 3.03 2.86
C THR A 122 -5.80 1.52 2.86
N ILE A 123 -6.51 0.77 3.72
CA ILE A 123 -6.40 -0.70 3.75
C ILE A 123 -6.72 -1.30 2.38
N LYS A 124 -7.81 -0.88 1.75
CA LYS A 124 -8.25 -1.41 0.47
C LYS A 124 -7.20 -1.18 -0.63
N SER A 125 -6.73 0.06 -0.77
CA SER A 125 -5.70 0.39 -1.77
C SER A 125 -4.37 -0.32 -1.51
N PHE A 126 -3.97 -0.45 -0.24
CA PHE A 126 -2.77 -1.22 0.13
C PHE A 126 -2.90 -2.69 -0.26
N TYR A 127 -4.04 -3.31 0.08
CA TYR A 127 -4.33 -4.71 -0.23
C TYR A 127 -4.38 -4.97 -1.74
N GLU A 128 -5.15 -4.16 -2.48
CA GLU A 128 -5.29 -4.29 -3.94
C GLU A 128 -3.95 -4.07 -4.65
N ALA A 129 -3.16 -3.06 -4.25
CA ALA A 129 -1.85 -2.79 -4.84
C ALA A 129 -0.86 -3.93 -4.61
N ASN A 130 -0.91 -4.61 -3.46
CA ASN A 130 -0.05 -5.77 -3.19
C ASN A 130 -0.47 -6.99 -4.02
N LEU A 131 -1.77 -7.27 -4.13
CA LEU A 131 -2.24 -8.40 -4.95
C LEU A 131 -2.02 -8.17 -6.45
N ALA A 132 -2.12 -6.92 -6.92
CA ALA A 132 -1.85 -6.56 -8.30
C ALA A 132 -0.42 -6.90 -8.77
N LEU A 133 0.53 -7.08 -7.84
CA LEU A 133 1.89 -7.57 -8.16
C LEU A 133 1.90 -9.01 -8.68
N THR A 134 0.84 -9.79 -8.39
CA THR A 134 0.73 -11.20 -8.76
C THR A 134 0.12 -11.42 -10.15
N GLU A 135 -0.34 -10.35 -10.79
CA GLU A 135 -0.89 -10.36 -12.14
C GLU A 135 0.16 -10.75 -13.17
N GLU A 136 -0.27 -11.31 -14.32
CA GLU A 136 0.63 -11.71 -15.40
C GLU A 136 1.46 -10.54 -15.95
N THR A 137 0.83 -9.36 -16.02
CA THR A 137 1.46 -8.10 -16.43
C THR A 137 1.17 -7.03 -15.38
N PRO A 138 1.93 -6.98 -14.28
CA PRO A 138 1.69 -6.03 -13.22
C PRO A 138 2.02 -4.61 -13.70
N MET A 139 1.26 -3.63 -13.24
CA MET A 139 1.52 -2.22 -13.56
C MET A 139 2.78 -1.68 -12.85
N PHE A 140 3.27 -2.40 -11.83
CA PHE A 140 4.46 -2.06 -11.06
C PHE A 140 5.30 -3.30 -10.78
N GLU A 141 6.62 -3.16 -10.92
CA GLU A 141 7.58 -4.23 -10.69
C GLU A 141 8.69 -3.75 -9.75
N PHE A 142 9.05 -4.59 -8.77
CA PHE A 142 10.16 -4.31 -7.85
C PHE A 142 11.54 -4.61 -8.46
N TYR A 143 11.61 -5.40 -9.53
CA TYR A 143 12.84 -6.00 -10.05
C TYR A 143 13.41 -5.32 -11.31
N ASP A 144 13.22 -4.00 -11.45
CA ASP A 144 13.86 -3.22 -12.52
C ASP A 144 15.39 -3.17 -12.30
N PRO A 145 16.21 -3.76 -13.20
CA PRO A 145 17.66 -3.78 -13.06
C PRO A 145 18.33 -2.40 -13.22
N GLN A 146 17.63 -1.43 -13.83
CA GLN A 146 18.11 -0.05 -13.96
C GLN A 146 17.71 0.80 -12.74
N LYS A 147 16.58 0.49 -12.12
CA LYS A 147 15.98 1.27 -11.02
C LYS A 147 15.49 0.35 -9.89
N PRO A 148 16.39 -0.41 -9.25
CA PRO A 148 15.99 -1.37 -8.23
C PRO A 148 15.43 -0.66 -7.00
N ILE A 149 14.41 -1.26 -6.40
CA ILE A 149 13.94 -0.89 -5.06
C ILE A 149 14.78 -1.66 -4.04
N TYR A 150 15.48 -0.92 -3.19
CA TYR A 150 16.34 -1.50 -2.17
C TYR A 150 15.56 -1.76 -0.87
N THR A 151 15.97 -2.80 -0.15
CA THR A 151 15.53 -3.11 1.21
C THR A 151 16.70 -3.63 2.03
N SER A 152 16.51 -3.86 3.33
CA SER A 152 17.53 -4.42 4.21
C SER A 152 17.94 -5.82 3.76
N PRO A 153 19.24 -6.14 3.66
CA PRO A 153 19.69 -7.50 3.35
C PRO A 153 19.46 -8.42 4.56
N THR A 154 18.57 -9.41 4.42
CA THR A 154 18.19 -10.31 5.51
C THR A 154 18.86 -11.69 5.48
N PHE A 155 19.59 -12.03 4.41
CA PHE A 155 20.31 -13.30 4.21
C PHE A 155 19.46 -14.56 4.51
N LEU A 156 18.16 -14.49 4.25
CA LEU A 156 17.25 -15.61 4.45
C LEU A 156 17.53 -16.74 3.45
N PRO A 157 17.33 -18.01 3.86
CA PRO A 157 17.45 -19.13 2.93
C PRO A 157 16.36 -19.06 1.84
N PRO A 158 16.55 -19.77 0.71
CA PRO A 158 15.47 -20.01 -0.23
C PRO A 158 14.27 -20.68 0.46
N THR A 159 13.07 -20.35 -0.02
CA THR A 159 11.83 -20.94 0.47
C THR A 159 11.75 -22.44 0.18
N LYS A 160 11.28 -23.21 1.16
CA LYS A 160 11.04 -24.65 1.02
C LYS A 160 9.55 -24.89 0.75
N ILE A 161 9.27 -25.56 -0.37
CA ILE A 161 7.91 -25.92 -0.80
C ILE A 161 7.83 -27.44 -0.92
N ASP A 162 6.84 -28.03 -0.26
CA ASP A 162 6.58 -29.47 -0.26
C ASP A 162 5.12 -29.73 -0.66
N GLN A 163 4.90 -30.52 -1.71
CA GLN A 163 3.58 -30.94 -2.20
C GLN A 163 2.50 -29.83 -2.27
N SER A 164 2.89 -28.61 -2.62
CA SER A 164 2.00 -27.44 -2.59
C SER A 164 1.65 -26.94 -3.99
N ARG A 165 0.48 -26.30 -4.13
CA ARG A 165 0.02 -25.66 -5.37
C ARG A 165 0.08 -24.14 -5.23
N ILE A 166 0.85 -23.49 -6.11
CA ILE A 166 1.02 -22.03 -6.13
C ILE A 166 0.57 -21.52 -7.49
N VAL A 167 -0.38 -20.57 -7.51
CA VAL A 167 -0.99 -20.03 -8.74
C VAL A 167 -1.17 -18.53 -8.57
N ASP A 168 -0.67 -17.72 -9.50
CA ASP A 168 -0.78 -16.25 -9.46
C ASP A 168 -0.34 -15.70 -8.09
N ALA A 169 0.86 -16.05 -7.62
CA ALA A 169 1.26 -15.73 -6.25
C ALA A 169 2.76 -15.46 -6.13
N ILE A 170 3.12 -14.58 -5.19
CA ILE A 170 4.49 -14.24 -4.86
C ILE A 170 4.84 -14.87 -3.51
N ILE A 171 5.88 -15.68 -3.48
CA ILE A 171 6.39 -16.28 -2.24
C ILE A 171 7.78 -15.70 -1.95
N SER A 172 7.89 -14.98 -0.83
CA SER A 172 9.12 -14.35 -0.37
C SER A 172 10.13 -15.40 0.12
N HIS A 173 11.32 -14.95 0.54
CA HIS A 173 12.37 -15.83 1.07
C HIS A 173 12.05 -16.41 2.45
N GLY A 174 12.67 -17.55 2.76
CA GLY A 174 12.61 -18.14 4.09
C GLY A 174 11.28 -18.78 4.47
N CYS A 175 10.35 -18.96 3.54
CA CYS A 175 9.06 -19.55 3.86
C CYS A 175 9.12 -21.09 3.94
N PHE A 176 8.17 -21.66 4.67
CA PHE A 176 7.93 -23.10 4.76
C PHE A 176 6.48 -23.39 4.37
N LEU A 177 6.29 -24.00 3.19
CA LEU A 177 4.97 -24.35 2.66
C LEU A 177 4.89 -25.87 2.56
N ARG A 178 3.94 -26.47 3.28
CA ARG A 178 3.73 -27.92 3.30
C ARG A 178 2.30 -28.23 2.90
N GLU A 179 2.12 -29.03 1.84
CA GLU A 179 0.83 -29.59 1.42
C GLU A 179 -0.31 -28.54 1.40
N CYS A 180 -0.01 -27.34 0.88
CA CYS A 180 -0.93 -26.20 0.91
C CYS A 180 -1.27 -25.68 -0.49
N SER A 181 -2.31 -24.86 -0.60
CA SER A 181 -2.69 -24.15 -1.82
C SER A 181 -2.64 -22.65 -1.58
N VAL A 182 -1.93 -21.93 -2.45
CA VAL A 182 -1.84 -20.47 -2.44
C VAL A 182 -2.24 -19.95 -3.81
N LYS A 183 -3.27 -19.10 -3.87
CA LYS A 183 -3.80 -18.52 -5.10
C LYS A 183 -3.97 -17.01 -4.98
N HIS A 184 -3.54 -16.24 -5.98
CA HIS A 184 -3.77 -14.79 -6.04
C HIS A 184 -3.39 -14.11 -4.70
N SER A 185 -2.15 -14.34 -4.27
CA SER A 185 -1.73 -14.03 -2.89
C SER A 185 -0.25 -13.68 -2.81
N VAL A 186 0.10 -12.86 -1.81
CA VAL A 186 1.49 -12.52 -1.48
C VAL A 186 1.82 -13.12 -0.12
N VAL A 187 2.87 -13.95 -0.08
CA VAL A 187 3.37 -14.58 1.14
C VAL A 187 4.72 -13.98 1.50
N GLY A 188 4.73 -13.21 2.58
CA GLY A 188 5.88 -12.48 3.09
C GLY A 188 6.94 -13.39 3.70
N GLU A 189 8.11 -12.82 3.99
CA GLU A 189 9.28 -13.55 4.47
C GLU A 189 9.02 -14.36 5.75
N ARG A 190 9.70 -15.51 5.89
CA ARG A 190 9.63 -16.40 7.06
C ARG A 190 8.24 -17.02 7.34
N SER A 191 7.27 -16.82 6.46
CA SER A 191 5.92 -17.37 6.61
C SER A 191 5.92 -18.91 6.67
N ARG A 192 5.05 -19.47 7.50
CA ARG A 192 4.83 -20.91 7.62
C ARG A 192 3.35 -21.23 7.35
N LEU A 193 3.11 -22.11 6.39
CA LEU A 193 1.79 -22.67 6.08
C LEU A 193 1.87 -24.20 6.27
N ASP A 194 1.07 -24.75 7.20
CA ASP A 194 1.05 -26.19 7.46
C ASP A 194 0.08 -26.94 6.52
N SER A 195 0.07 -28.27 6.61
CA SER A 195 -0.71 -29.14 5.71
C SER A 195 -2.20 -28.77 5.69
N GLY A 196 -2.78 -28.72 4.47
CA GLY A 196 -4.18 -28.42 4.23
C GLY A 196 -4.54 -26.94 4.24
N VAL A 197 -3.57 -26.03 4.39
CA VAL A 197 -3.84 -24.58 4.31
C VAL A 197 -4.26 -24.17 2.90
N GLU A 198 -5.30 -23.36 2.81
CA GLU A 198 -5.77 -22.71 1.58
C GLU A 198 -5.74 -21.19 1.75
N LEU A 199 -4.87 -20.50 1.02
CA LEU A 199 -4.86 -19.03 0.93
C LEU A 199 -5.37 -18.59 -0.46
N VAL A 200 -6.36 -17.71 -0.47
CA VAL A 200 -6.92 -17.11 -1.68
C VAL A 200 -7.08 -15.62 -1.47
N ASP A 201 -6.67 -14.77 -2.40
CA ASP A 201 -6.84 -13.32 -2.27
C ASP A 201 -6.26 -12.82 -0.92
N THR A 202 -5.02 -13.18 -0.58
CA THR A 202 -4.44 -12.97 0.76
C THR A 202 -3.07 -12.30 0.70
N VAL A 203 -2.87 -11.29 1.54
CA VAL A 203 -1.57 -10.63 1.75
C VAL A 203 -1.07 -10.98 3.15
N MET A 204 -0.08 -11.86 3.24
CA MET A 204 0.56 -12.25 4.50
C MET A 204 1.90 -11.54 4.62
N LEU A 205 2.11 -10.71 5.64
CA LEU A 205 3.35 -9.93 5.83
C LEU A 205 4.51 -10.79 6.36
N GLY A 206 4.19 -11.94 6.93
CA GLY A 206 5.15 -12.97 7.36
C GLY A 206 5.57 -12.86 8.82
N ALA A 207 6.83 -13.13 9.11
CA ALA A 207 7.35 -13.13 10.48
C ALA A 207 8.74 -12.47 10.58
N ASP A 208 9.06 -11.95 11.75
CA ASP A 208 10.33 -11.28 12.03
C ASP A 208 11.43 -12.30 12.40
N TYR A 209 11.04 -13.46 12.92
CA TYR A 209 11.94 -14.53 13.36
C TYR A 209 11.31 -15.91 13.12
N TYR A 210 12.14 -16.94 13.15
CA TYR A 210 11.68 -18.33 13.13
C TYR A 210 11.46 -18.85 14.55
N GLN A 211 10.48 -19.73 14.68
CA GLN A 211 10.40 -20.64 15.82
C GLN A 211 11.07 -21.96 15.45
N THR A 212 11.87 -22.51 16.35
CA THR A 212 12.44 -23.85 16.19
C THR A 212 11.35 -24.91 16.25
N GLU A 213 11.58 -26.08 15.64
CA GLU A 213 10.62 -27.18 15.72
C GLU A 213 10.34 -27.63 17.17
N ALA A 214 11.32 -27.50 18.08
CA ALA A 214 11.14 -27.80 19.50
C ALA A 214 10.21 -26.79 20.20
N GLU A 215 10.35 -25.49 19.91
CA GLU A 215 9.45 -24.45 20.42
C GLU A 215 8.03 -24.63 19.89
N ILE A 216 7.90 -24.91 18.59
CA ILE A 216 6.60 -25.21 17.96
C ILE A 216 5.94 -26.41 18.63
N ALA A 217 6.68 -27.52 18.80
CA ALA A 217 6.16 -28.71 19.45
C ALA A 217 5.74 -28.46 20.90
N SER A 218 6.52 -27.67 21.65
CA SER A 218 6.18 -27.30 23.02
C SER A 218 4.92 -26.42 23.10
N LEU A 219 4.77 -25.44 22.20
CA LEU A 219 3.56 -24.61 22.14
C LEU A 219 2.32 -25.45 21.84
N LEU A 220 2.40 -26.35 20.87
CA LEU A 220 1.29 -27.25 20.53
C LEU A 220 0.97 -28.21 21.68
N ALA A 221 1.98 -28.72 22.41
CA ALA A 221 1.77 -29.56 23.59
C ALA A 221 1.08 -28.81 24.74
N ASP A 222 1.33 -27.50 24.86
CA ASP A 222 0.66 -26.60 25.80
C ASP A 222 -0.75 -26.16 25.32
N GLY A 223 -1.20 -26.57 24.13
CA GLY A 223 -2.44 -26.11 23.52
C GLY A 223 -2.40 -24.66 23.03
N LYS A 224 -1.21 -24.12 22.74
CA LYS A 224 -0.99 -22.77 22.19
C LYS A 224 -0.74 -22.83 20.69
N VAL A 225 -1.03 -21.71 20.01
CA VAL A 225 -0.84 -21.56 18.57
C VAL A 225 0.56 -21.00 18.25
N PRO A 226 1.37 -21.67 17.41
CA PRO A 226 2.64 -21.15 16.89
C PRO A 226 2.44 -20.01 15.85
N ILE A 227 3.51 -19.31 15.49
CA ILE A 227 3.50 -18.31 14.43
C ILE A 227 3.27 -19.00 13.08
N GLY A 228 2.42 -18.40 12.24
CA GLY A 228 2.05 -18.90 10.92
C GLY A 228 0.60 -19.36 10.87
N VAL A 229 0.30 -20.20 9.88
CA VAL A 229 -1.05 -20.70 9.63
C VAL A 229 -1.10 -22.20 9.89
N GLY A 230 -1.93 -22.58 10.87
CA GLY A 230 -2.17 -23.95 11.29
C GLY A 230 -2.90 -24.80 10.26
N ARG A 231 -2.94 -26.11 10.50
CA ARG A 231 -3.44 -27.11 9.55
C ARG A 231 -4.89 -26.90 9.15
N ASN A 232 -5.25 -27.29 7.93
CA ASN A 232 -6.62 -27.26 7.39
C ASN A 232 -7.31 -25.89 7.47
N THR A 233 -6.54 -24.81 7.61
CA THR A 233 -7.09 -23.46 7.74
C THR A 233 -7.33 -22.85 6.36
N LYS A 234 -8.49 -22.21 6.19
CA LYS A 234 -8.95 -21.61 4.93
C LYS A 234 -9.11 -20.12 5.09
N ILE A 235 -8.39 -19.35 4.28
CA ILE A 235 -8.35 -17.89 4.38
C ILE A 235 -8.62 -17.29 3.00
N ARG A 236 -9.57 -16.36 2.97
CA ARG A 236 -9.92 -15.60 1.78
C ARG A 236 -10.10 -14.11 2.08
N ASN A 237 -9.67 -13.26 1.15
CA ASN A 237 -9.86 -11.80 1.21
C ASN A 237 -9.31 -11.21 2.52
N CYS A 238 -8.05 -11.51 2.82
CA CYS A 238 -7.47 -11.26 4.14
C CYS A 238 -6.08 -10.65 4.07
N MET A 239 -5.78 -9.78 5.04
CA MET A 239 -4.44 -9.35 5.38
C MET A 239 -4.01 -10.00 6.69
N ILE A 240 -2.82 -10.61 6.71
CA ILE A 240 -2.25 -11.24 7.90
C ILE A 240 -0.97 -10.49 8.25
N ASP A 241 -0.97 -9.80 9.38
CA ASP A 241 0.16 -9.00 9.83
C ASP A 241 1.29 -9.85 10.45
N LYS A 242 2.41 -9.22 10.76
CA LYS A 242 3.63 -9.86 11.23
C LYS A 242 3.39 -10.69 12.49
N ASN A 243 3.98 -11.88 12.51
CA ASN A 243 4.00 -12.78 13.67
C ASN A 243 2.61 -13.24 14.15
N ALA A 244 1.58 -13.13 13.31
CA ALA A 244 0.26 -13.67 13.62
C ALA A 244 0.33 -15.19 13.83
N LYS A 245 -0.54 -15.69 14.72
CA LYS A 245 -0.64 -17.09 15.12
C LYS A 245 -2.05 -17.57 14.81
N ILE A 246 -2.22 -18.21 13.66
CA ILE A 246 -3.53 -18.69 13.23
C ILE A 246 -3.61 -20.19 13.47
N GLY A 247 -4.60 -20.60 14.26
CA GLY A 247 -4.83 -21.98 14.68
C GLY A 247 -5.12 -22.93 13.53
N LYS A 248 -5.32 -24.20 13.88
CA LYS A 248 -5.81 -25.22 12.94
C LYS A 248 -7.33 -25.11 12.76
N ASP A 249 -7.80 -25.61 11.62
CA ASP A 249 -9.22 -25.69 11.27
C ASP A 249 -9.93 -24.32 11.32
N VAL A 250 -9.17 -23.22 11.19
CA VAL A 250 -9.70 -21.84 11.17
C VAL A 250 -10.28 -21.54 9.78
N VAL A 251 -11.34 -20.75 9.75
CA VAL A 251 -11.97 -20.27 8.51
C VAL A 251 -12.11 -18.76 8.56
N ILE A 252 -11.43 -18.06 7.66
CA ILE A 252 -11.55 -16.60 7.50
C ILE A 252 -12.10 -16.36 6.09
N MET A 253 -13.39 -16.05 6.01
CA MET A 253 -14.06 -15.83 4.72
C MET A 253 -15.02 -14.64 4.73
N ASN A 254 -15.40 -14.11 5.90
CA ASN A 254 -16.35 -13.01 6.03
C ASN A 254 -17.62 -13.25 5.21
N THR A 255 -18.25 -14.42 5.37
CA THR A 255 -19.38 -14.86 4.53
C THR A 255 -20.61 -13.96 4.64
N ASP A 256 -20.72 -13.21 5.74
CA ASP A 256 -21.81 -12.28 5.99
C ASP A 256 -21.60 -10.93 5.26
N GLY A 257 -20.46 -10.72 4.61
CA GLY A 257 -20.16 -9.52 3.85
C GLY A 257 -20.05 -8.27 4.73
N VAL A 258 -19.46 -8.41 5.92
CA VAL A 258 -19.25 -7.28 6.83
C VAL A 258 -18.24 -6.30 6.22
N GLU A 259 -18.60 -5.02 6.13
CA GLU A 259 -17.70 -4.00 5.56
C GLU A 259 -16.72 -3.46 6.60
N GLU A 260 -17.19 -3.21 7.83
CA GLU A 260 -16.43 -2.54 8.88
C GLU A 260 -16.68 -3.22 10.23
N ALA A 261 -15.63 -3.68 10.90
CA ALA A 261 -15.73 -4.25 12.24
C ALA A 261 -14.43 -4.07 13.05
N ASP A 262 -14.58 -3.80 14.34
CA ASP A 262 -13.49 -3.80 15.31
C ASP A 262 -13.67 -4.97 16.27
N ARG A 263 -12.71 -5.90 16.26
CA ARG A 263 -12.67 -7.06 17.17
C ARG A 263 -11.25 -7.26 17.74
N PRO A 264 -10.65 -6.22 18.36
CA PRO A 264 -9.29 -6.29 18.88
C PRO A 264 -9.09 -7.42 19.90
N GLU A 265 -10.11 -7.72 20.71
CA GLU A 265 -10.12 -8.82 21.67
C GLU A 265 -10.06 -10.21 21.01
N MET A 266 -10.51 -10.30 19.75
CA MET A 266 -10.40 -11.51 18.91
C MET A 266 -9.20 -11.43 17.95
N GLY A 267 -8.40 -10.36 18.01
CA GLY A 267 -7.18 -10.21 17.23
C GLY A 267 -7.38 -9.79 15.77
N PHE A 268 -8.56 -9.31 15.36
CA PHE A 268 -8.80 -8.90 13.98
C PHE A 268 -9.67 -7.65 13.83
N TYR A 269 -9.64 -7.10 12.63
CA TYR A 269 -10.47 -5.99 12.16
C TYR A 269 -11.05 -6.33 10.79
N ILE A 270 -12.11 -5.65 10.39
CA ILE A 270 -12.58 -5.67 9.01
C ILE A 270 -12.66 -4.23 8.52
N ARG A 271 -12.08 -3.96 7.34
CA ARG A 271 -12.11 -2.66 6.66
C ARG A 271 -12.41 -2.87 5.19
N SER A 272 -13.43 -2.18 4.66
CA SER A 272 -13.86 -2.34 3.26
C SER A 272 -14.04 -3.81 2.84
N GLY A 273 -14.57 -4.63 3.73
CA GLY A 273 -14.81 -6.06 3.49
C GLY A 273 -13.60 -6.98 3.66
N ILE A 274 -12.39 -6.42 3.87
CA ILE A 274 -11.13 -7.16 4.00
C ILE A 274 -10.88 -7.46 5.47
N THR A 275 -10.70 -8.74 5.82
CA THR A 275 -10.34 -9.14 7.19
C THR A 275 -8.86 -8.91 7.42
N ILE A 276 -8.51 -8.28 8.54
CA ILE A 276 -7.13 -7.96 8.92
C ILE A 276 -6.82 -8.66 10.24
N VAL A 277 -5.97 -9.68 10.22
CA VAL A 277 -5.42 -10.29 11.44
C VAL A 277 -4.26 -9.42 11.92
N ALA A 278 -4.37 -8.91 13.15
CA ALA A 278 -3.45 -7.93 13.70
C ALA A 278 -2.07 -8.53 14.05
N GLU A 279 -1.06 -7.66 14.18
CA GLU A 279 0.30 -8.06 14.53
C GLU A 279 0.31 -8.87 15.84
N LYS A 280 1.01 -10.01 15.84
CA LYS A 280 1.14 -10.93 17.00
C LYS A 280 -0.18 -11.48 17.55
N ALA A 281 -1.31 -11.24 16.88
CA ALA A 281 -2.61 -11.75 17.28
C ALA A 281 -2.63 -13.28 17.23
N THR A 282 -3.45 -13.86 18.11
CA THR A 282 -3.78 -15.29 18.07
C THR A 282 -5.22 -15.46 17.62
N ILE A 283 -5.42 -16.22 16.55
CA ILE A 283 -6.73 -16.72 16.15
C ILE A 283 -6.79 -18.18 16.57
N GLU A 284 -7.67 -18.49 17.53
CA GLU A 284 -7.76 -19.81 18.16
C GLU A 284 -8.23 -20.89 17.17
N ASP A 285 -7.90 -22.14 17.48
CA ASP A 285 -8.30 -23.31 16.69
C ASP A 285 -9.82 -23.35 16.44
N GLY A 286 -10.22 -23.66 15.20
CA GLY A 286 -11.63 -23.80 14.82
C GLY A 286 -12.42 -22.48 14.70
N THR A 287 -11.78 -21.32 14.88
CA THR A 287 -12.45 -20.01 14.77
C THR A 287 -12.98 -19.78 13.35
N VAL A 288 -14.19 -19.22 13.24
CA VAL A 288 -14.80 -18.80 11.97
C VAL A 288 -15.01 -17.27 12.00
N ILE A 289 -14.49 -16.58 10.97
CA ILE A 289 -14.54 -15.12 10.78
C ILE A 289 -15.17 -14.80 9.43
#